data_AF-A0A838PEJ6-F1
#
_entry.id   AF-A0A838PEJ6-F1
#
_cell.length_a   1.000
_cell.length_b   1.000
_cell.length_c   1.000
_cell.angle_alpha   90.00
_cell.angle_beta   90.00
_cell.angle_gamma   90.00
#
_symmetry.space_group_name_H-M   'P 1'
#
loop_
_entity.id
_entity.type
_entity.pdbx_description
1 polymer ?
#
loop_
_entity_poly.entity_id
_entity_poly.type
_entity_poly.pdbx_seq_one_letter_code
_entity_poly.pdbx_strand_id
1 'polypeptide(L)'
;MILIQILSNAAPRWIGQPSWLAITPGSLAIGAHLFFGRFAEQLSAALFQAFIPLFLLLLFVIVLRRERLAFVALWLLVTLFTTLISQASLLMIPFTALSAFLVLFALKRYGLLAVISTLFFFHLSIFYPITTKLSAWYATDFTIALIICLALALYGFYTSLGGQPLFGSKFLQED
;
A
#
# COMPACT_ATOMS: atom_id res chain seq x y z
N MET A 1 22.43 -9.55 -10.15
CA MET A 1 21.85 -9.08 -8.87
C MET A 1 20.89 -10.08 -8.22
N ILE A 2 19.92 -10.67 -8.93
CA ILE A 2 18.95 -11.62 -8.34
C ILE A 2 19.61 -12.86 -7.71
N LEU A 3 20.60 -13.47 -8.38
CA LEU A 3 21.32 -14.63 -7.85
C LEU A 3 22.07 -14.32 -6.54
N ILE A 4 22.67 -13.12 -6.44
CA ILE A 4 23.37 -12.66 -5.23
C ILE A 4 22.38 -12.46 -4.08
N GLN A 5 21.18 -11.90 -4.36
CA GLN A 5 20.13 -11.78 -3.34
C GLN A 5 19.63 -13.14 -2.85
N ILE A 6 19.41 -14.10 -3.76
CA ILE A 6 18.98 -15.46 -3.42
C ILE A 6 20.04 -16.15 -2.56
N LEU A 7 21.31 -16.10 -2.97
CA LEU A 7 22.42 -16.69 -2.22
C LEU A 7 22.61 -16.01 -0.87
N SER A 8 22.49 -14.69 -0.77
CA SER A 8 22.57 -13.96 0.49
C SER A 8 21.45 -14.33 1.48
N ASN A 9 20.27 -14.73 0.98
CA ASN A 9 19.15 -15.18 1.80
C ASN A 9 19.24 -16.66 2.19
N ALA A 10 19.80 -17.50 1.32
CA ALA A 10 19.85 -18.96 1.49
C ALA A 10 21.10 -19.44 2.24
N ALA A 11 22.27 -18.85 1.98
CA ALA A 11 23.55 -19.26 2.57
C ALA A 11 23.59 -19.22 4.11
N PRO A 12 23.00 -18.22 4.81
CA PRO A 12 23.02 -18.18 6.28
C PRO A 12 22.20 -19.31 6.91
N ARG A 13 21.14 -19.77 6.21
CA ARG A 13 20.30 -20.87 6.68
C ARG A 13 21.06 -22.19 6.72
N TRP A 14 22.09 -22.36 5.89
CA TRP A 14 22.94 -23.56 5.90
C TRP A 14 23.88 -23.62 7.10
N ILE A 15 24.14 -22.48 7.77
CA ILE A 15 25.00 -22.36 8.96
C ILE A 15 24.14 -22.19 10.23
N GLY A 16 22.83 -22.41 10.15
CA GLY A 16 21.91 -22.24 11.28
C GLY A 16 21.71 -20.78 11.71
N GLN A 17 22.18 -19.81 10.94
CA GLN A 17 21.94 -18.39 11.20
C GLN A 17 20.53 -17.99 10.71
N PRO A 18 19.82 -17.13 11.44
CA PRO A 18 18.56 -16.59 10.95
C PRO A 18 18.80 -15.87 9.62
N SER A 19 17.86 -16.02 8.67
CA SER A 19 17.92 -15.29 7.40
C SER A 19 18.05 -13.79 7.67
N TRP A 20 19.05 -13.14 7.08
CA TRP A 20 19.24 -11.70 7.22
C TRP A 20 17.94 -10.96 6.90
N LEU A 21 17.59 -9.99 7.75
CA LEU A 21 16.55 -9.03 7.43
C LEU A 21 16.93 -8.36 6.11
N ALA A 22 16.07 -8.48 5.09
CA ALA A 22 16.26 -7.74 3.85
C ALA A 22 16.31 -6.25 4.20
N ILE A 23 17.38 -5.56 3.80
CA ILE A 23 17.54 -4.13 4.07
C ILE A 23 16.48 -3.38 3.27
N THR A 24 15.40 -3.01 3.94
CA THR A 24 14.29 -2.22 3.43
C THR A 24 14.13 -0.98 4.30
N PRO A 25 13.41 0.07 3.84
CA PRO A 25 13.07 1.20 4.69
C PRO A 25 12.47 0.78 6.04
N GLY A 26 11.69 -0.31 6.06
CA GLY A 26 11.13 -0.87 7.30
C GLY A 26 12.10 -1.65 8.19
N SER A 27 13.19 -2.19 7.66
CA SER A 27 14.20 -2.89 8.47
C SER A 27 15.34 -1.98 8.94
N LEU A 28 15.54 -0.84 8.28
CA LEU A 28 16.64 0.09 8.54
C LEU A 28 16.54 0.79 9.89
N ALA A 29 15.35 0.83 10.47
CA ALA A 29 15.18 1.47 11.76
C ALA A 29 14.05 0.79 12.54
N ILE A 30 14.41 -0.22 13.29
CA ILE A 30 13.47 -1.02 14.09
C ILE A 30 13.48 -0.45 15.51
N GLY A 31 12.31 -0.15 16.08
CA GLY A 31 12.25 0.34 17.46
C GLY A 31 10.90 0.97 17.82
N ALA A 32 10.29 0.48 18.90
CA ALA A 32 8.97 0.91 19.37
C ALA A 32 8.86 2.43 19.62
N HIS A 33 9.94 3.09 20.02
CA HIS A 33 9.96 4.54 20.23
C HIS A 33 9.88 5.35 18.93
N LEU A 34 10.29 4.78 17.80
CA LEU A 34 10.21 5.41 16.47
C LEU A 34 8.88 5.10 15.76
N PHE A 35 8.14 4.10 16.26
CA PHE A 35 6.91 3.61 15.64
C PHE A 35 5.90 4.73 15.37
N PHE A 36 5.52 5.49 16.41
CA PHE A 36 4.46 6.49 16.30
C PHE A 36 4.86 7.67 15.41
N GLY A 37 6.12 8.09 15.47
CA GLY A 37 6.65 9.14 14.60
C GLY A 37 6.55 8.74 13.13
N ARG A 38 6.99 7.53 12.78
CA ARG A 38 6.87 7.02 11.41
C ARG A 38 5.44 6.77 10.99
N PHE A 39 4.62 6.24 11.89
CA PHE A 39 3.23 5.98 11.59
C PHE A 39 2.51 7.28 11.19
N ALA A 40 2.74 8.35 11.96
CA ALA A 40 2.22 9.68 11.66
C ALA A 40 2.81 10.25 10.37
N GLU A 41 4.10 10.03 10.10
CA GLU A 41 4.75 10.40 8.85
C GLU A 41 4.11 9.69 7.64
N GLN A 42 3.87 8.38 7.73
CA GLN A 42 3.26 7.61 6.63
C GLN A 42 1.80 7.99 6.39
N LEU A 43 1.05 8.29 7.45
CA LEU A 43 -0.31 8.83 7.34
C LEU A 43 -0.31 10.21 6.66
N SER A 44 0.58 11.11 7.09
CA SER A 44 0.73 12.44 6.50
C SER A 44 1.18 12.38 5.05
N ALA A 45 2.12 11.48 4.74
CA ALA A 45 2.59 11.23 3.39
C ALA A 45 1.47 10.70 2.49
N ALA A 46 0.68 9.72 2.95
CA ALA A 46 -0.44 9.18 2.19
C ALA A 46 -1.51 10.26 1.91
N LEU A 47 -1.82 11.10 2.90
CA LEU A 47 -2.71 12.24 2.74
C LEU A 47 -2.22 13.19 1.66
N PHE A 48 -0.98 13.66 1.77
CA PHE A 48 -0.40 14.61 0.83
C PHE A 48 -0.25 14.02 -0.57
N GLN A 49 0.24 12.79 -0.68
CA GLN A 49 0.46 12.12 -1.96
C GLN A 49 -0.85 11.85 -2.70
N ALA A 50 -1.97 11.58 -2.01
CA ALA A 50 -3.26 11.36 -2.64
C ALA A 50 -3.79 12.59 -3.39
N PHE A 51 -3.41 13.80 -2.97
CA PHE A 51 -3.77 15.02 -3.67
C PHE A 51 -3.06 15.19 -5.01
N ILE A 52 -1.86 14.62 -5.18
CA ILE A 52 -1.09 14.74 -6.43
C ILE A 52 -1.86 14.20 -7.63
N PRO A 53 -2.32 12.92 -7.66
CA PRO A 53 -3.09 12.40 -8.79
C PRO A 53 -4.43 13.10 -8.94
N LEU A 54 -5.05 13.59 -7.84
CA LEU A 54 -6.29 14.38 -7.91
C LEU A 54 -6.08 15.70 -8.68
N PHE A 55 -5.08 16.49 -8.28
CA PHE A 55 -4.77 17.75 -8.93
C PHE A 55 -4.30 17.56 -10.37
N LEU A 56 -3.46 16.56 -10.64
CA LEU A 56 -3.02 16.26 -12.00
C LEU A 56 -4.16 15.79 -12.88
N LEU A 57 -5.09 14.98 -12.36
CA LEU A 57 -6.27 14.55 -13.11
C LEU A 57 -7.13 15.77 -13.47
N LEU A 58 -7.40 16.65 -12.50
CA LEU A 58 -8.16 17.89 -12.74
C LEU A 58 -7.47 18.78 -13.77
N LEU A 59 -6.15 18.98 -13.63
CA LEU A 59 -5.34 19.75 -14.58
C LEU A 59 -5.44 19.16 -15.99
N PHE A 60 -5.29 17.85 -16.14
CA PHE A 60 -5.40 17.19 -17.44
C PHE A 60 -6.81 17.24 -18.00
N VAL A 61 -7.85 17.17 -17.17
CA VAL A 61 -9.25 17.36 -17.61
C VAL A 61 -9.43 18.77 -18.18
N ILE A 62 -8.88 19.80 -17.51
CA ILE A 62 -8.95 21.20 -17.96
C ILE A 62 -8.19 21.39 -19.29
N VAL A 63 -6.97 20.85 -19.39
CA VAL A 63 -6.10 21.04 -20.56
C VAL A 63 -6.56 20.22 -21.76
N LEU A 64 -6.82 18.92 -21.58
CA LEU A 64 -7.20 18.02 -22.68
C LEU A 64 -8.70 18.10 -23.02
N ARG A 65 -9.51 18.72 -22.16
CA ARG A 65 -10.97 18.91 -22.30
C ARG A 65 -11.76 17.61 -22.48
N ARG A 66 -11.14 16.46 -22.20
CA ARG A 66 -11.72 15.12 -22.33
C ARG A 66 -11.27 14.24 -21.18
N GLU A 67 -12.23 13.88 -20.33
CA GLU A 67 -11.98 13.08 -19.12
C GLU A 67 -11.26 11.75 -19.41
N ARG A 68 -11.65 11.05 -20.49
CA ARG A 68 -11.03 9.77 -20.87
C ARG A 68 -9.55 9.94 -21.28
N LEU A 69 -9.23 10.99 -22.02
CA LEU A 69 -7.85 11.26 -22.44
C LEU A 69 -7.00 11.72 -21.24
N ALA A 70 -7.56 12.54 -20.36
CA ALA A 70 -6.92 12.96 -19.12
C ALA A 70 -6.55 11.77 -18.23
N PHE A 71 -7.47 10.81 -18.09
CA PHE A 71 -7.24 9.59 -17.32
C PHE A 71 -6.10 8.74 -17.92
N VAL A 72 -6.14 8.48 -19.23
CA VAL A 72 -5.11 7.68 -19.92
C VAL A 72 -3.75 8.38 -19.86
N ALA A 73 -3.71 9.71 -20.08
CA ALA A 73 -2.49 10.49 -20.00
C ALA A 73 -1.88 10.45 -18.59
N LEU A 74 -2.70 10.62 -17.55
CA LEU A 74 -2.24 10.52 -16.16
C LEU A 74 -1.76 9.11 -15.82
N TRP A 75 -2.47 8.09 -16.26
CA TRP A 75 -2.08 6.70 -16.07
C TRP A 75 -0.72 6.39 -16.69
N LEU A 76 -0.48 6.81 -17.92
CA LEU A 76 0.81 6.67 -18.60
C LEU A 76 1.91 7.44 -17.86
N LEU A 77 1.64 8.66 -17.42
CA LEU A 77 2.58 9.47 -16.66
C LEU A 77 2.97 8.79 -15.35
N VAL A 78 1.99 8.36 -14.54
CA VAL A 78 2.24 7.70 -13.25
C VAL A 78 3.02 6.39 -13.46
N THR A 79 2.65 5.60 -14.47
CA THR A 79 3.36 4.36 -14.82
C THR A 79 4.82 4.64 -15.19
N LEU A 80 5.07 5.65 -16.03
CA LEU A 80 6.40 6.05 -16.44
C LEU A 80 7.25 6.50 -15.25
N PHE A 81 6.76 7.46 -14.46
CA PHE A 81 7.48 7.96 -13.28
C PHE A 81 7.76 6.85 -12.27
N THR A 82 6.78 5.97 -12.00
CA THR A 82 6.98 4.85 -11.07
C THR A 82 8.04 3.88 -11.59
N THR A 83 8.03 3.57 -12.89
CA THR A 83 9.03 2.69 -13.52
C THR A 83 10.44 3.30 -13.43
N LEU A 84 10.57 4.60 -13.69
CA LEU A 84 11.85 5.32 -13.63
C LEU A 84 12.40 5.39 -12.20
N ILE A 85 11.56 5.75 -11.23
CA ILE A 85 11.96 5.90 -9.82
C ILE A 85 12.35 4.54 -9.23
N SER A 86 11.56 3.50 -9.49
CA SER A 86 11.83 2.15 -8.98
C SER A 86 12.92 1.40 -9.74
N GLN A 87 13.42 1.95 -10.86
CA GLN A 87 14.33 1.29 -11.79
C GLN A 87 13.82 -0.11 -12.17
N ALA A 88 12.51 -0.21 -12.40
CA ALA A 88 11.84 -1.47 -12.66
C ALA A 88 12.35 -2.11 -13.95
N SER A 89 12.57 -3.43 -13.90
CA SER A 89 12.84 -4.23 -15.10
C SER A 89 11.67 -4.15 -16.08
N LEU A 90 11.94 -4.34 -17.37
CA LEU A 90 10.92 -4.39 -18.42
C LEU A 90 9.79 -5.40 -18.09
N LEU A 91 10.14 -6.49 -17.40
CA LEU A 91 9.17 -7.52 -16.95
C LEU A 91 8.20 -7.00 -15.87
N MET A 92 8.58 -5.98 -15.11
CA MET A 92 7.77 -5.40 -14.02
C MET A 92 6.84 -4.30 -14.52
N ILE A 93 7.04 -3.77 -15.74
CA ILE A 93 6.22 -2.68 -16.30
C ILE A 93 4.72 -3.01 -16.26
N PRO A 94 4.25 -4.21 -16.69
CA PRO A 94 2.82 -4.53 -16.63
C PRO A 94 2.24 -4.45 -15.21
N PHE A 95 3.01 -4.86 -14.20
CA PHE A 95 2.59 -4.79 -12.80
C PHE A 95 2.54 -3.35 -12.30
N THR A 96 3.56 -2.53 -12.61
CA THR A 96 3.54 -1.10 -12.26
C THR A 96 2.39 -0.35 -12.93
N ALA A 97 2.09 -0.69 -14.19
CA ALA A 97 0.97 -0.12 -14.94
C ALA A 97 -0.37 -0.53 -14.34
N LEU A 98 -0.52 -1.79 -13.93
CA LEU A 98 -1.71 -2.27 -13.23
C LEU A 98 -1.89 -1.57 -11.89
N SER A 99 -0.83 -1.44 -11.08
CA SER A 99 -0.88 -0.72 -9.81
C SER A 99 -1.30 0.74 -9.99
N ALA A 100 -0.70 1.45 -10.95
CA ALA A 100 -1.07 2.82 -11.29
C ALA A 100 -2.54 2.93 -11.72
N PHE A 101 -3.00 1.99 -12.56
CA PHE A 101 -4.39 1.93 -12.99
C PHE A 101 -5.35 1.76 -11.81
N LEU A 102 -5.06 0.83 -10.89
CA LEU A 102 -5.90 0.57 -9.72
C LEU A 102 -6.04 1.79 -8.81
N VAL A 103 -4.94 2.53 -8.57
CA VAL A 103 -4.96 3.76 -7.78
C VAL A 103 -5.81 4.84 -8.45
N LEU A 104 -5.63 5.08 -9.75
CA LEU A 104 -6.42 6.07 -10.48
C LEU A 104 -7.88 5.65 -10.65
N PHE A 105 -8.14 4.36 -10.82
CA PHE A 105 -9.48 3.81 -10.86
C PHE A 105 -10.18 4.00 -9.51
N ALA A 106 -9.48 3.74 -8.39
CA ALA A 106 -10.01 4.01 -7.07
C ALA A 106 -10.32 5.49 -6.85
N LEU A 107 -9.43 6.39 -7.31
CA LEU A 107 -9.67 7.83 -7.27
C LEU A 107 -10.95 8.22 -8.00
N LYS A 108 -11.10 7.72 -9.23
CA LYS A 108 -12.25 8.03 -10.08
C LYS A 108 -13.56 7.45 -9.54
N ARG A 109 -13.52 6.23 -9.00
CA ARG A 109 -14.72 5.46 -8.62
C ARG A 109 -15.16 5.70 -7.18
N TYR A 110 -14.21 5.80 -6.26
CA TYR A 110 -14.44 5.84 -4.81
C TYR A 110 -13.97 7.15 -4.15
N GLY A 111 -13.26 8.00 -4.90
CA GLY A 111 -12.85 9.32 -4.44
C GLY A 111 -11.52 9.34 -3.67
N LEU A 112 -11.20 10.51 -3.11
CA LEU A 112 -9.90 10.79 -2.50
C LEU A 112 -9.63 9.93 -1.25
N LEU A 113 -10.63 9.72 -0.40
CA LEU A 113 -10.47 8.94 0.83
C LEU A 113 -10.05 7.49 0.54
N ALA A 114 -10.58 6.88 -0.52
CA ALA A 114 -10.19 5.55 -0.93
C ALA A 114 -8.71 5.48 -1.35
N VAL A 115 -8.22 6.52 -2.04
CA VAL A 115 -6.81 6.62 -2.43
C VAL A 115 -5.91 6.84 -1.22
N ILE A 116 -6.31 7.72 -0.29
CA ILE A 116 -5.57 7.93 0.97
C ILE A 116 -5.41 6.59 1.71
N SER A 117 -6.50 5.84 1.89
CA SER A 117 -6.47 4.52 2.52
C SER A 117 -5.59 3.54 1.74
N THR A 118 -5.69 3.51 0.41
CA THR A 118 -4.86 2.64 -0.44
C THR A 118 -3.37 2.93 -0.27
N LEU A 119 -2.98 4.20 -0.36
CA LEU A 119 -1.59 4.63 -0.21
C LEU A 119 -1.08 4.39 1.22
N PHE A 120 -1.91 4.61 2.22
CA PHE A 120 -1.55 4.35 3.61
C PHE A 120 -1.22 2.87 3.85
N PHE A 121 -2.07 1.95 3.41
CA PHE A 121 -1.79 0.51 3.50
C PHE A 121 -0.57 0.10 2.67
N PHE A 122 -0.39 0.71 1.50
CA PHE A 122 0.79 0.49 0.67
C PHE A 122 2.08 0.95 1.36
N HIS A 123 2.09 2.12 2.00
CA HIS A 123 3.23 2.61 2.77
C HIS A 123 3.59 1.67 3.91
N LEU A 124 2.59 1.14 4.62
CA LEU A 124 2.88 0.17 5.67
C LEU A 124 3.60 -1.08 5.12
N SER A 125 3.29 -1.50 3.90
CA SER A 125 3.99 -2.61 3.26
C SER A 125 5.46 -2.36 2.92
N ILE A 126 5.86 -1.08 2.77
CA ILE A 126 7.22 -0.66 2.41
C ILE A 126 8.03 -0.31 3.66
N PHE A 127 7.41 0.41 4.60
CA PHE A 127 8.06 1.02 5.75
C PHE A 127 7.91 0.21 7.04
N TYR A 128 7.20 -0.92 7.00
CA TYR A 128 7.12 -1.87 8.11
C TYR A 128 7.48 -3.29 7.63
N PRO A 129 8.18 -4.08 8.45
CA PRO A 129 8.68 -5.39 8.04
C PRO A 129 7.53 -6.41 7.98
N ILE A 130 6.87 -6.55 6.83
CA ILE A 130 5.86 -7.60 6.62
C ILE A 130 6.51 -8.96 6.87
N THR A 131 5.97 -9.70 7.84
CA THR A 131 6.51 -11.01 8.21
C THR A 131 5.44 -11.95 8.72
N THR A 132 5.58 -13.23 8.41
CA THR A 132 4.80 -14.32 9.02
C THR A 132 5.38 -14.80 10.35
N LYS A 133 6.60 -14.38 10.68
CA LYS A 133 7.29 -14.75 11.93
C LYS A 133 6.97 -13.74 13.03
N LEU A 134 5.74 -13.79 13.56
CA LEU A 134 5.26 -12.85 14.57
C LEU A 134 6.03 -12.91 15.90
N SER A 135 6.73 -14.01 16.18
CA SER A 135 7.60 -14.16 17.37
C SER A 135 8.99 -13.55 17.21
N ALA A 136 9.33 -13.04 16.02
CA ALA A 136 10.63 -12.42 15.80
C ALA A 136 10.73 -11.05 16.49
N TRP A 137 11.92 -10.70 16.97
CA TRP A 137 12.19 -9.45 17.70
C TRP A 137 11.85 -8.18 16.89
N TYR A 138 11.86 -8.27 15.56
CA TYR A 138 11.54 -7.17 14.64
C TYR A 138 10.06 -7.14 14.20
N ALA A 139 9.26 -8.14 14.59
CA ALA A 139 7.87 -8.26 14.16
C ALA A 139 6.92 -7.36 14.96
N THR A 140 7.38 -6.75 16.06
CA THR A 140 6.57 -5.88 16.92
C THR A 140 5.96 -4.73 16.13
N ASP A 141 6.76 -3.98 15.38
CA ASP A 141 6.30 -2.82 14.61
C ASP A 141 5.28 -3.23 13.54
N PHE A 142 5.50 -4.36 12.86
CA PHE A 142 4.54 -4.93 11.92
C PHE A 142 3.23 -5.34 12.61
N THR A 143 3.31 -5.98 13.77
CA THR A 143 2.13 -6.48 14.50
C THR A 143 1.25 -5.33 14.97
N ILE A 144 1.85 -4.27 15.51
CA ILE A 144 1.12 -3.06 15.93
C ILE A 144 0.46 -2.40 14.72
N ALA A 145 1.20 -2.20 13.62
CA ALA A 145 0.65 -1.64 12.39
C ALA A 145 -0.52 -2.48 11.83
N LEU A 146 -0.39 -3.81 11.84
CA LEU A 146 -1.42 -4.75 11.39
C LEU A 146 -2.69 -4.64 12.24
N ILE A 147 -2.56 -4.58 13.57
CA ILE A 147 -3.71 -4.41 14.48
C ILE A 147 -4.44 -3.10 14.19
N ILE A 148 -3.72 -2.00 14.01
CA ILE A 148 -4.32 -0.69 13.69
C ILE A 148 -5.04 -0.75 12.33
N CYS A 149 -4.43 -1.38 11.32
CA CYS A 149 -5.05 -1.58 10.01
C CYS A 149 -6.33 -2.40 10.10
N LEU A 150 -6.33 -3.51 10.85
CA LEU A 150 -7.52 -4.33 11.05
C LEU A 150 -8.61 -3.54 11.78
N ALA A 151 -8.26 -2.78 12.81
CA ALA A 151 -9.20 -1.92 13.51
C ALA A 151 -9.83 -0.87 12.58
N LEU A 152 -9.01 -0.20 11.74
CA LEU A 152 -9.49 0.77 10.75
C LEU A 152 -10.36 0.12 9.67
N ALA A 153 -10.00 -1.06 9.18
CA ALA A 153 -10.78 -1.79 8.19
C ALA A 153 -12.14 -2.24 8.76
N LEU A 154 -12.15 -2.79 9.97
CA LEU A 154 -13.38 -3.18 10.67
C LEU A 154 -14.25 -1.96 10.98
N TYR A 155 -13.66 -0.85 11.43
CA TYR A 155 -14.37 0.39 11.66
C TYR A 155 -14.94 0.97 10.36
N GLY A 156 -14.15 1.02 9.29
CA GLY A 156 -14.60 1.45 7.96
C GLY A 156 -15.73 0.58 7.42
N PHE A 157 -15.65 -0.73 7.60
CA PHE A 157 -16.71 -1.67 7.23
C PHE A 157 -17.98 -1.45 8.07
N TYR A 158 -17.84 -1.32 9.38
CA TYR A 158 -18.95 -1.06 10.30
C TYR A 158 -19.67 0.27 9.98
N THR A 159 -18.91 1.34 9.76
CA THR A 159 -19.46 2.65 9.38
C THR A 159 -20.14 2.61 8.01
N SER A 160 -19.59 1.87 7.05
CA SER A 160 -20.18 1.69 5.72
C SER A 160 -21.48 0.88 5.73
N LEU A 161 -21.71 0.06 6.76
CA LEU A 161 -22.93 -0.71 6.93
C LEU A 161 -24.15 0.18 7.21
N GLY A 162 -23.94 1.39 7.72
CA GLY A 162 -25.00 2.39 7.88
C GLY A 162 -26.18 1.94 8.76
N GLY A 163 -25.94 1.05 9.73
CA GLY A 163 -26.97 0.49 10.60
C GLY A 163 -27.73 -0.72 10.03
N GLN A 164 -27.35 -1.23 8.86
CA GLN A 164 -27.90 -2.49 8.34
C GLN A 164 -27.36 -3.69 9.12
N PRO A 165 -28.16 -4.76 9.33
CA PRO A 165 -27.66 -5.98 9.96
C PRO A 165 -26.69 -6.71 9.03
N LEU A 166 -25.60 -7.25 9.59
CA LEU A 166 -24.55 -7.98 8.84
C LEU A 166 -25.08 -9.19 8.09
N PHE A 167 -26.02 -9.89 8.71
CA PHE A 167 -26.75 -11.00 8.11
C PHE A 167 -28.19 -10.51 7.95
N GLY A 168 -28.62 -10.26 6.72
CA GLY A 168 -29.99 -9.84 6.45
C GLY A 168 -30.98 -10.84 7.04
N SER A 169 -32.12 -10.35 7.56
CA SER A 169 -33.20 -11.15 8.12
C SER A 169 -33.70 -12.31 7.25
N LYS A 170 -33.37 -12.29 5.94
CA LYS A 170 -33.58 -13.42 5.01
C LYS A 170 -32.79 -14.70 5.35
N PHE A 171 -31.68 -14.61 6.09
CA PHE A 171 -30.91 -15.78 6.53
C PHE A 171 -31.41 -16.40 7.85
N LEU A 172 -32.33 -15.72 8.56
CA LEU A 172 -32.91 -16.21 9.82
C LEU A 172 -34.37 -16.65 9.67
N GLN A 173 -34.89 -16.67 8.44
CA GLN A 173 -36.12 -17.41 8.10
C GLN A 173 -35.70 -18.80 7.58
N GLU A 174 -35.20 -19.65 8.48
CA GLU A 174 -35.31 -21.10 8.31
C GLU A 174 -36.62 -21.51 8.99
N ASP A 175 -37.58 -21.95 8.15
CA ASP A 175 -38.87 -22.63 8.39
C ASP A 175 -39.82 -22.11 9.49
#